data_AF-A0A8R1EG90-F1
#
_entry.id   AF-A0A8R1EG90-F1
#
_cell.length_a   1.000
_cell.length_b   1.000
_cell.length_c   1.000
_cell.angle_alpha   90.00
_cell.angle_beta   90.00
_cell.angle_gamma   90.00
#
_symmetry.space_group_name_H-M   'P 1'
#
loop_
_entity.id
_entity.type
_entity.pdbx_description
1 polymer ?
#
loop_
_entity_poly.entity_id
_entity_poly.type
_entity_poly.pdbx_seq_one_letter_code
_entity_poly.pdbx_strand_id
1 'polypeptide(L)'
;NDTLHIRMQWAETERVKKNGDKTSPEIELKYRRDGDDVFEHTKVKPYDSVFHGQFDSVNVGKKLTNVTNGLSTCVPLFVDVISPSEPSVPLATLRFPFFTDENTACHSKLLSEFFHIADYCSSEEKCAEKIWSINYPDPKSDILFGYDDEIGSLR
;
A
#
# COMPACT_ATOMS: atom_id res chain seq x y z
N ASN A 1 10.37 -0.02 12.16
CA ASN A 1 9.48 -0.77 13.06
C ASN A 1 8.08 -0.60 12.50
N ASP A 2 7.86 -1.22 11.35
CA ASP A 2 6.82 -0.76 10.44
C ASP A 2 5.57 -1.62 10.61
N THR A 3 4.41 -0.96 10.61
CA THR A 3 3.11 -1.63 10.73
C THR A 3 2.40 -1.57 9.39
N LEU A 4 2.06 -2.74 8.85
CA LEU A 4 1.28 -2.88 7.63
C LEU A 4 -0.20 -2.88 8.02
N HIS A 5 -0.94 -1.90 7.49
CA HIS A 5 -2.37 -1.81 7.61
C HIS A 5 -3.02 -2.29 6.31
N ILE A 6 -3.91 -3.26 6.39
CA ILE A 6 -4.63 -3.80 5.23
C ILE A 6 -6.09 -3.42 5.37
N ARG A 7 -6.64 -2.82 4.32
CA ARG A 7 -8.07 -2.54 4.20
C ARG A 7 -8.64 -3.39 3.07
N MET A 8 -9.66 -4.16 3.38
CA MET A 8 -10.47 -4.89 2.41
C MET A 8 -11.82 -4.21 2.30
N GLN A 9 -12.32 -4.14 1.08
CA GLN A 9 -13.64 -3.60 0.78
C GLN A 9 -14.47 -4.68 0.11
N TRP A 10 -15.62 -4.96 0.70
CA TRP A 10 -16.46 -6.07 0.28
C TRP A 10 -17.62 -5.57 -0.57
N ALA A 11 -17.83 -6.25 -1.70
CA ALA A 11 -19.07 -6.18 -2.45
C ALA A 11 -19.83 -7.49 -2.24
N GLU A 12 -21.15 -7.41 -2.16
CA GLU A 12 -21.99 -8.60 -2.08
C GLU A 12 -21.87 -9.40 -3.37
N THR A 13 -21.46 -10.66 -3.25
CA THR A 13 -21.35 -11.60 -4.37
C THR A 13 -21.76 -12.99 -3.92
N GLU A 14 -21.98 -13.92 -4.86
CA GLU A 14 -22.29 -15.33 -4.53
C GLU A 14 -21.20 -16.03 -3.71
N ARG A 15 -19.93 -15.60 -3.88
CA ARG A 15 -18.75 -16.16 -3.20
C ARG A 15 -18.49 -15.51 -1.84
N VAL A 16 -19.02 -14.32 -1.62
CA VAL A 16 -18.87 -13.53 -0.38
C VAL A 16 -20.23 -13.47 0.28
N LYS A 17 -20.60 -14.53 1.00
CA LYS A 17 -21.86 -14.56 1.72
C LYS A 17 -21.74 -13.74 3.00
N LYS A 18 -22.64 -12.76 3.16
CA LYS A 18 -22.82 -12.06 4.43
C LYS A 18 -23.06 -13.07 5.55
N ASN A 19 -22.48 -12.79 6.70
CA ASN A 19 -22.76 -13.57 7.91
C ASN A 19 -23.86 -12.89 8.71
N GLY A 20 -25.12 -13.27 8.45
CA GLY A 20 -26.28 -12.58 9.00
C GLY A 20 -26.31 -11.12 8.57
N ASP A 21 -26.39 -10.20 9.54
CA ASP A 21 -26.44 -8.75 9.30
C ASP A 21 -25.06 -8.14 9.00
N LYS A 22 -23.97 -8.91 9.02
CA LYS A 22 -22.61 -8.39 8.82
C LYS A 22 -22.34 -8.06 7.35
N THR A 23 -21.65 -6.94 7.12
CA THR A 23 -21.32 -6.46 5.77
C THR A 23 -20.01 -7.03 5.21
N SER A 24 -19.29 -7.83 6.01
CA SER A 24 -18.10 -8.59 5.58
C SER A 24 -18.18 -10.07 5.99
N PRO A 25 -17.47 -10.96 5.27
CA PRO A 25 -17.31 -12.36 5.67
C PRO A 25 -16.25 -12.52 6.77
N GLU A 26 -16.10 -13.75 7.26
CA GLU A 26 -14.92 -14.17 8.01
C GLU A 26 -13.81 -14.50 7.02
N ILE A 27 -12.58 -14.07 7.31
CA ILE A 27 -11.41 -14.35 6.48
C ILE A 27 -10.19 -14.66 7.34
N GLU A 28 -9.17 -15.20 6.70
CA GLU A 28 -7.84 -15.38 7.26
C GLU A 28 -6.82 -14.66 6.37
N LEU A 29 -5.87 -13.98 7.00
CA LEU A 29 -4.73 -13.36 6.34
C LEU A 29 -3.48 -14.17 6.67
N LYS A 30 -2.80 -14.66 5.64
CA LYS A 30 -1.49 -15.31 5.77
C LYS A 30 -0.41 -14.39 5.23
N TYR A 31 0.52 -14.01 6.10
CA TYR A 31 1.67 -13.18 5.76
C TYR A 31 2.87 -14.08 5.52
N ARG A 32 3.43 -14.01 4.32
CA ARG A 32 4.57 -14.85 3.93
C ARG A 32 5.63 -14.07 3.17
N ARG A 33 6.86 -14.58 3.22
CA ARG A 33 7.94 -14.19 2.33
C ARG A 33 7.85 -14.99 1.03
N ASP A 34 8.71 -14.64 0.07
CA ASP A 34 8.88 -15.44 -1.13
C ASP A 34 9.25 -16.90 -0.79
N GLY A 35 8.72 -17.86 -1.55
CA GLY A 35 8.91 -19.30 -1.29
C GLY A 35 8.02 -19.91 -0.18
N ASP A 36 6.87 -19.29 0.11
CA ASP A 36 5.82 -19.80 1.03
C ASP A 36 6.20 -19.90 2.51
N ASP A 37 7.21 -19.14 2.93
CA ASP A 37 7.58 -19.02 4.33
C ASP A 37 6.64 -18.06 5.08
N VAL A 38 5.61 -18.64 5.71
CA VAL A 38 4.60 -17.93 6.50
C VAL A 38 5.17 -17.54 7.87
N PHE A 39 5.13 -16.24 8.18
CA PHE A 39 5.64 -15.71 9.46
C PHE A 39 4.55 -15.14 10.38
N GLU A 40 3.35 -14.89 9.85
CA GLU A 40 2.21 -14.42 10.64
C GLU A 40 0.88 -14.91 10.03
N HIS A 41 -0.09 -15.18 10.90
CA HIS A 41 -1.44 -15.55 10.51
C HIS A 41 -2.43 -14.76 11.37
N THR A 42 -3.43 -14.18 10.73
CA THR A 42 -4.45 -13.41 11.45
C THR A 42 -5.83 -13.79 10.97
N LYS A 43 -6.69 -14.16 11.92
CA LYS A 43 -8.10 -14.43 11.65
C LYS A 43 -8.91 -13.15 11.85
N VAL A 44 -9.56 -12.67 10.79
CA VAL A 44 -10.35 -11.44 10.82
C VAL A 44 -11.83 -11.79 10.86
N LYS A 45 -12.48 -11.40 11.96
CA LYS A 45 -13.89 -11.70 12.19
C LYS A 45 -14.79 -10.87 11.27
N PRO A 46 -15.99 -11.38 10.92
CA PRO A 46 -17.02 -10.60 10.24
C PRO A 46 -17.28 -9.29 10.97
N TYR A 47 -17.42 -8.20 10.21
CA TYR A 47 -17.61 -6.87 10.74
C TYR A 47 -18.84 -6.23 10.08
N ASP A 48 -19.51 -5.38 10.86
CA ASP A 48 -20.64 -4.60 10.38
C ASP A 48 -20.17 -3.16 10.17
N SER A 49 -19.85 -2.84 8.93
CA SER A 49 -19.37 -1.53 8.49
C SER A 49 -20.37 -0.89 7.54
N VAL A 50 -20.67 0.39 7.79
CA VAL A 50 -21.43 1.27 6.87
C VAL A 50 -20.80 1.31 5.47
N PHE A 51 -19.47 1.18 5.39
CA PHE A 51 -18.72 1.24 4.13
C PHE A 51 -18.22 -0.12 3.65
N HIS A 52 -18.74 -1.21 4.21
CA HIS A 52 -18.36 -2.59 3.85
C HIS A 52 -16.85 -2.85 3.98
N GLY A 53 -16.19 -2.11 4.88
CA GLY A 53 -14.76 -2.18 5.12
C GLY A 53 -14.41 -3.15 6.25
N GLN A 54 -13.33 -3.90 6.06
CA GLN A 54 -12.71 -4.75 7.08
C GLN A 54 -11.20 -4.48 7.07
N PHE A 55 -10.55 -4.56 8.23
CA PHE A 55 -9.14 -4.19 8.35
C PHE A 55 -8.34 -5.15 9.21
N ASP A 56 -7.04 -5.19 8.95
CA ASP A 56 -6.06 -5.83 9.81
C ASP A 56 -4.81 -4.95 9.93
N SER A 57 -4.01 -5.18 10.98
CA SER A 57 -2.83 -4.39 11.30
C SER A 57 -1.76 -5.25 11.95
N VAL A 58 -0.64 -5.44 11.25
CA VAL A 58 0.47 -6.29 11.70
C VAL A 58 1.77 -5.48 11.70
N ASN A 59 2.50 -5.54 12.81
CA ASN A 59 3.85 -4.98 12.90
C ASN A 59 4.84 -5.91 12.19
N VAL A 60 4.86 -5.81 10.85
CA VAL A 60 5.71 -6.62 9.97
C VAL A 60 7.19 -6.37 10.23
N GLY A 61 7.59 -5.14 10.58
CA GLY A 61 8.98 -4.83 10.89
C GLY A 61 9.50 -5.68 12.07
N LYS A 62 8.80 -5.66 13.20
CA LYS A 62 9.19 -6.46 14.37
C LYS A 62 9.12 -7.97 14.09
N LYS A 63 8.08 -8.43 13.40
CA LYS A 63 7.91 -9.86 13.07
C LYS A 63 9.02 -10.36 12.17
N LEU A 64 9.38 -9.60 11.14
CA LEU A 64 10.44 -9.97 10.22
C LEU A 64 11.82 -9.89 10.86
N THR A 65 12.13 -8.86 11.66
CA THR A 65 13.40 -8.81 12.41
C THR A 65 13.59 -10.05 13.28
N ASN A 66 12.53 -10.52 13.95
CA ASN A 66 12.59 -11.73 14.76
C ASN A 66 12.86 -12.99 13.91
N VAL A 67 12.22 -13.10 12.74
CA VAL A 67 12.37 -14.27 11.86
C VAL A 67 13.71 -14.27 11.11
N THR A 68 14.22 -13.09 10.77
CA THR A 68 15.47 -12.95 10.01
C THR A 68 16.69 -12.85 10.93
N ASN A 69 16.51 -12.90 12.25
CA ASN A 69 17.56 -12.63 13.25
C ASN A 69 18.29 -11.31 12.99
N GLY A 70 17.58 -10.30 12.48
CA GLY A 70 18.17 -9.01 12.11
C GLY A 70 19.03 -9.01 10.85
N LEU A 71 19.02 -10.08 10.04
CA LEU A 71 19.66 -10.06 8.72
C LEU A 71 18.91 -9.14 7.77
N SER A 72 19.67 -8.37 6.98
CA SER A 72 19.12 -7.54 5.90
C SER A 72 18.28 -8.40 4.95
N THR A 73 17.04 -7.98 4.75
CA THR A 73 16.14 -8.64 3.81
C THR A 73 15.79 -7.68 2.69
N CYS A 74 15.63 -8.24 1.50
CA CYS A 74 15.18 -7.52 0.33
C CYS A 74 14.37 -8.53 -0.48
N VAL A 75 13.14 -8.77 -0.02
CA VAL A 75 12.24 -9.78 -0.56
C VAL A 75 10.83 -9.21 -0.60
N PRO A 76 10.03 -9.54 -1.61
CA PRO A 76 8.62 -9.21 -1.59
C PRO A 76 7.93 -9.92 -0.42
N LEU A 77 7.01 -9.21 0.24
CA LEU A 77 6.06 -9.79 1.17
C LEU A 77 4.75 -10.07 0.45
N PHE A 78 4.13 -11.18 0.80
CA PHE A 78 2.82 -11.54 0.30
C PHE A 78 1.83 -11.63 1.44
N VAL A 79 0.61 -11.20 1.18
CA VAL A 79 -0.52 -11.40 2.08
C VAL A 79 -1.63 -12.06 1.31
N ASP A 80 -1.88 -13.34 1.62
CA ASP A 80 -2.97 -14.10 1.03
C ASP A 80 -4.24 -13.91 1.87
N VAL A 81 -5.31 -13.47 1.21
CA VAL A 81 -6.65 -13.37 1.79
C VAL A 81 -7.37 -14.68 1.51
N ILE A 82 -7.73 -15.41 2.57
CA ILE A 82 -8.23 -16.77 2.47
C ILE A 82 -9.64 -16.83 3.06
N SER A 83 -10.54 -17.51 2.34
CA SER A 83 -11.85 -17.86 2.89
C SER A 83 -11.71 -19.12 3.76
N PRO A 84 -12.23 -19.14 5.01
CA PRO A 84 -12.26 -20.34 5.83
C PRO A 84 -13.03 -21.50 5.17
N SER A 85 -13.96 -21.19 4.25
CA SER A 85 -14.73 -22.21 3.53
C SER A 85 -13.94 -22.90 2.40
N GLU A 86 -12.90 -22.25 1.88
CA GLU A 86 -12.09 -22.77 0.76
C GLU A 86 -10.63 -22.35 0.95
N PRO A 87 -9.91 -22.98 1.91
CA PRO A 87 -8.60 -22.52 2.34
C PRO A 87 -7.47 -22.79 1.34
N SER A 88 -7.73 -23.59 0.31
CA SER A 88 -6.74 -24.00 -0.70
C SER A 88 -6.48 -22.94 -1.78
N VAL A 89 -7.39 -21.99 -1.97
CA VAL A 89 -7.26 -20.95 -3.01
C VAL A 89 -7.45 -19.57 -2.37
N PRO A 90 -6.43 -18.70 -2.39
CA PRO A 90 -6.59 -17.32 -1.93
C PRO A 90 -7.65 -16.58 -2.75
N LEU A 91 -8.53 -15.84 -2.07
CA LEU A 91 -9.45 -14.88 -2.69
C LEU A 91 -8.69 -13.74 -3.38
N ALA A 92 -7.58 -13.33 -2.79
CA ALA A 92 -6.66 -12.34 -3.32
C ALA A 92 -5.28 -12.53 -2.70
N THR A 93 -4.25 -12.11 -3.41
CA THR A 93 -2.88 -12.02 -2.89
C THR A 93 -2.38 -10.60 -3.09
N LEU A 94 -2.05 -9.95 -1.98
CA LEU A 94 -1.38 -8.66 -1.99
C LEU A 94 0.13 -8.88 -1.99
N ARG A 95 0.85 -8.04 -2.71
CA ARG A 95 2.31 -8.11 -2.81
C ARG A 95 2.87 -6.74 -2.42
N PHE A 96 3.88 -6.70 -1.56
CA PHE A 96 4.50 -5.47 -1.07
C PHE A 96 6.03 -5.54 -1.20
N PRO A 97 6.69 -4.43 -1.57
CA PRO A 97 8.14 -4.35 -1.45
C PRO A 97 8.51 -4.23 0.02
N PHE A 98 9.43 -5.08 0.49
CA PHE A 98 10.01 -4.95 1.82
C PHE A 98 11.53 -5.08 1.72
N PHE A 99 12.23 -4.12 2.31
CA PHE A 99 13.67 -4.11 2.33
C PHE A 99 14.22 -3.35 3.54
N THR A 100 15.49 -3.61 3.86
CA THR A 100 16.26 -2.91 4.90
C THR A 100 17.41 -2.16 4.25
N ASP A 101 17.68 -0.91 4.66
CA ASP A 101 18.54 0.11 3.99
C ASP A 101 20.01 -0.27 3.64
N GLU A 102 20.42 -1.52 3.83
CA GLU A 102 21.80 -1.98 3.67
C GLU A 102 22.18 -2.41 2.23
N ASN A 103 21.21 -2.66 1.32
CA ASN A 103 21.50 -3.15 -0.04
C ASN A 103 20.83 -2.34 -1.17
N THR A 104 21.46 -1.24 -1.58
CA THR A 104 20.95 -0.31 -2.61
C THR A 104 20.65 -0.96 -3.96
N ALA A 105 21.47 -1.92 -4.40
CA ALA A 105 21.27 -2.62 -5.67
C ALA A 105 20.00 -3.48 -5.62
N CYS A 106 19.79 -4.17 -4.51
CA CYS A 106 18.58 -4.95 -4.31
C CYS A 106 17.34 -4.06 -4.17
N HIS A 107 17.44 -2.91 -3.48
CA HIS A 107 16.31 -1.98 -3.37
C HIS A 107 15.86 -1.46 -4.72
N SER A 108 16.83 -1.02 -5.54
CA SER A 108 16.54 -0.49 -6.87
C SER A 108 15.84 -1.54 -7.74
N LYS A 109 16.32 -2.79 -7.69
CA LYS A 109 15.68 -3.92 -8.38
C LYS A 109 14.27 -4.16 -7.87
N LEU A 110 14.08 -4.30 -6.56
CA LEU A 110 12.76 -4.56 -5.98
C LEU A 110 11.78 -3.43 -6.30
N LEU A 111 12.17 -2.17 -6.14
CA LEU A 111 11.33 -1.02 -6.47
C LEU A 111 10.92 -1.01 -7.95
N SER A 112 11.81 -1.41 -8.87
CA SER A 112 11.48 -1.50 -10.30
C SER A 112 10.40 -2.54 -10.63
N GLU A 113 10.13 -3.49 -9.73
CA GLU A 113 9.02 -4.45 -9.90
C GLU A 113 7.66 -3.87 -9.48
N PHE A 114 7.64 -2.82 -8.65
CA PHE A 114 6.41 -2.20 -8.13
C PHE A 114 6.12 -0.82 -8.74
N PHE A 115 7.17 -0.10 -9.12
CA PHE A 115 7.09 1.26 -9.62
C PHE A 115 7.71 1.33 -11.00
N HIS A 116 7.09 2.13 -11.87
CA HIS A 116 7.66 2.52 -13.14
C HIS A 116 7.89 4.03 -13.13
N ILE A 117 8.96 4.47 -13.78
CA ILE A 117 9.21 5.89 -14.00
C ILE A 117 8.26 6.32 -15.12
N ALA A 118 7.27 7.15 -14.77
CA ALA A 118 6.27 7.63 -15.73
C ALA A 118 6.85 8.64 -16.73
N ASP A 119 7.65 9.59 -16.23
CA ASP A 119 8.38 10.56 -17.03
C ASP A 119 9.54 11.13 -16.19
N TYR A 120 10.49 11.82 -16.81
CA TYR A 120 11.61 12.46 -16.16
C TYR A 120 12.01 13.74 -16.89
N CYS A 121 12.29 14.80 -16.12
CA CYS A 121 12.85 16.05 -16.62
C CYS A 121 14.15 16.35 -15.88
N SER A 122 15.14 16.87 -16.63
CA SER A 122 16.54 16.92 -16.17
C SER A 122 17.03 18.31 -15.75
N SER A 123 16.21 19.35 -15.92
CA SER A 123 16.54 20.73 -15.52
C SER A 123 15.27 21.50 -15.18
N GLU A 124 15.40 22.57 -14.41
CA GLU A 124 14.27 23.40 -14.00
C GLU A 124 13.46 23.92 -15.19
N GLU A 125 14.13 24.40 -16.24
CA GLU A 125 13.47 24.95 -17.43
C GLU A 125 12.68 23.87 -18.18
N LYS A 126 13.28 22.68 -18.39
CA LYS A 126 12.60 21.56 -19.03
C LYS A 126 11.45 21.03 -18.16
N CYS A 127 11.60 21.09 -16.84
CA CYS A 127 10.55 20.71 -15.90
C CYS A 127 9.40 21.71 -15.88
N ALA A 128 9.67 23.02 -16.04
CA ALA A 128 8.64 24.06 -16.12
C ALA A 128 7.72 23.93 -17.35
N GLU A 129 8.15 23.20 -18.38
CA GLU A 129 7.32 22.87 -19.55
C GLU A 129 6.42 21.63 -19.35
N LYS A 130 6.58 20.89 -18.25
CA LYS A 130 5.89 19.61 -18.01
C LYS A 130 4.77 19.77 -16.99
N ILE A 131 3.52 19.63 -17.42
CA ILE A 131 2.31 19.81 -16.59
C ILE A 131 2.26 18.97 -15.28
N TRP A 132 3.01 17.87 -15.22
CA TRP A 132 3.08 16.99 -14.05
C TRP A 132 4.20 17.36 -13.07
N SER A 133 5.11 18.25 -13.47
CA SER A 133 6.26 18.64 -12.67
C SER A 133 5.87 19.69 -11.63
N ILE A 134 6.53 19.64 -10.48
CA ILE A 134 6.39 20.66 -9.43
C ILE A 134 6.87 22.05 -9.87
N ASN A 135 7.69 22.13 -10.93
CA ASN A 135 8.19 23.39 -11.47
C ASN A 135 7.27 23.98 -12.54
N TYR A 136 6.22 23.25 -12.94
CA TYR A 136 5.22 23.78 -13.86
C TYR A 136 4.50 24.96 -13.19
N PRO A 137 4.28 26.08 -13.90
CA PRO A 137 3.58 27.21 -13.32
C PRO A 137 2.18 26.83 -12.80
N ASP A 138 1.93 27.07 -11.50
CA ASP A 138 0.62 26.93 -10.85
C ASP A 138 0.19 28.27 -10.22
N PRO A 139 -0.30 29.22 -11.05
CA PRO A 139 -0.57 30.59 -10.61
C PRO A 139 -1.58 30.71 -9.46
N LYS A 140 -2.38 29.66 -9.22
CA LYS A 140 -3.35 29.60 -8.13
C LYS A 140 -2.68 29.49 -6.75
N SER A 141 -1.49 28.89 -6.68
CA SER A 141 -0.73 28.78 -5.43
C SER A 141 0.39 29.83 -5.32
N ASP A 142 0.67 30.57 -6.41
CA ASP A 142 1.68 31.60 -6.45
C ASP A 142 1.22 32.93 -5.83
N ILE A 143 1.86 33.28 -4.72
CA ILE A 143 1.59 34.52 -3.98
C ILE A 143 1.98 35.77 -4.78
N LEU A 144 3.05 35.69 -5.60
CA LEU A 144 3.56 36.84 -6.35
C LEU A 144 2.67 37.20 -7.56
N PHE A 145 1.93 36.24 -8.11
CA PHE A 145 1.04 36.44 -9.25
C PHE A 145 -0.43 36.61 -8.83
N GLY A 146 -0.82 36.04 -7.69
CA GLY A 146 -2.19 36.15 -7.16
C GLY A 146 -2.47 37.43 -6.38
N TYR A 147 -1.48 38.30 -6.16
CA TYR A 147 -1.66 39.56 -5.45
C TYR A 147 -2.24 40.62 -6.37
N ASP A 148 -3.46 41.05 -6.05
CA ASP A 148 -4.12 42.15 -6.72
C ASP A 148 -3.82 43.45 -5.97
N ASP A 149 -2.93 44.27 -6.55
CA ASP A 149 -2.54 45.58 -6.02
C ASP A 149 -3.72 46.55 -5.89
N GLU A 150 -4.76 46.42 -6.74
CA GLU A 150 -5.93 47.31 -6.73
C GLU A 150 -6.85 47.03 -5.54
N ILE A 151 -6.91 45.76 -5.11
CA ILE A 151 -7.77 45.31 -4.01
C ILE A 151 -6.95 45.06 -2.72
N GLY A 152 -5.62 45.10 -2.80
CA GLY A 152 -4.70 44.86 -1.70
C GLY A 152 -4.78 43.44 -1.14
N SER A 153 -5.09 42.45 -1.97
CA SER A 153 -5.38 41.08 -1.52
C SER A 153 -4.88 40.00 -2.48
N LEU A 154 -4.53 38.85 -1.93
CA LEU A 154 -4.31 37.60 -2.68
C LEU A 154 -5.65 36.95 -3.01
N ARG A 155 -5.84 36.47 -4.25
CA ARG A 155 -7.05 35.74 -4.66
C ARG A 155 -6.83 34.25 -4.88
#